data_AF-A0A2D6REB6-F1
#
_entry.id   AF-A0A2D6REB6-F1
#
_cell.length_a   1.000
_cell.length_b   1.000
_cell.length_c   1.000
_cell.angle_alpha   90.00
_cell.angle_beta   90.00
_cell.angle_gamma   90.00
#
_symmetry.space_group_name_H-M   'P 1'
#
loop_
_entity.id
_entity.type
_entity.pdbx_description
1 polymer ?
#
loop_
_entity_poly.entity_id
_entity_poly.type
_entity_poly.pdbx_seq_one_letter_code
_entity_poly.pdbx_strand_id
1 'polypeptide(L)'
;MRPSGRTPGQIRPVTITRQFTAHAEGSILIEFGDTKVICTATVEEGVPRFLKGQGKGWVTAEYGMLPRSTHTRMRREAASGKQSGRTLEISRLIA
;
A
#
# COMPACT_ATOMS: atom_id res chain seq x y z
N MET A 1 -22.40 -8.65 19.92
CA MET A 1 -21.87 -7.26 19.86
C MET A 1 -20.41 -7.33 19.41
N ARG A 2 -19.93 -6.46 18.51
CA ARG A 2 -18.52 -6.46 18.09
C ARG A 2 -17.64 -5.99 19.25
N PRO A 3 -16.42 -6.51 19.46
CA PRO A 3 -15.51 -6.04 20.52
C PRO A 3 -15.24 -4.53 20.47
N SER A 4 -15.30 -3.94 19.27
CA SER A 4 -15.14 -2.50 19.07
C SER A 4 -16.41 -1.67 19.35
N GLY A 5 -17.49 -2.24 19.88
CA GLY A 5 -18.78 -1.56 20.12
C GLY A 5 -19.59 -1.19 18.87
N ARG A 6 -18.97 -1.21 17.68
CA ARG A 6 -19.60 -0.87 16.39
C ARG A 6 -20.75 -1.81 15.99
N THR A 7 -21.70 -1.27 15.23
CA THR A 7 -22.74 -2.06 14.57
C THR A 7 -22.17 -2.90 13.40
N PRO A 8 -22.93 -3.89 12.89
CA PRO A 8 -22.50 -4.66 11.71
C PRO A 8 -22.25 -3.79 10.47
N GLY A 9 -23.08 -2.77 10.23
CA GLY A 9 -22.95 -1.86 9.08
C GLY A 9 -21.96 -0.71 9.28
N GLN A 10 -21.46 -0.49 10.50
CA GLN A 10 -20.57 0.62 10.80
C GLN A 10 -19.10 0.30 10.47
N ILE A 11 -18.49 1.10 9.59
CA ILE A 11 -17.06 1.04 9.27
C ILE A 11 -16.19 1.49 10.45
N ARG A 12 -14.88 1.23 10.39
CA ARG A 12 -13.92 1.79 11.38
C ARG A 12 -13.79 3.30 11.13
N PRO A 13 -13.37 4.10 12.14
CA PRO A 13 -12.99 5.49 11.91
C PRO A 13 -11.94 5.59 10.80
N VAL A 14 -12.11 6.54 9.88
CA VAL A 14 -11.20 6.76 8.75
C VAL A 14 -10.58 8.15 8.85
N THR A 15 -9.24 8.20 8.80
CA THR A 15 -8.47 9.45 8.73
C THR A 15 -7.56 9.39 7.51
N ILE A 16 -7.49 10.49 6.76
CA ILE A 16 -6.57 10.64 5.62
C ILE A 16 -5.74 11.90 5.85
N THR A 17 -4.46 11.71 6.14
CA THR A 17 -3.49 12.80 6.26
C THR A 17 -2.74 12.94 4.94
N ARG A 18 -2.91 14.07 4.25
CA ARG A 18 -2.26 14.36 2.97
C ARG A 18 -0.86 14.95 3.18
N GLN A 19 -0.03 14.88 2.15
CA GLN A 19 1.34 15.42 2.15
C GLN A 19 2.18 14.82 3.29
N PHE A 20 2.02 13.52 3.52
CA PHE A 20 2.61 12.85 4.69
C PHE A 20 4.14 12.71 4.59
N THR A 21 4.66 12.41 3.40
CA THR A 21 6.09 12.40 3.09
C THR A 21 6.43 13.58 2.19
N ALA A 22 7.66 14.08 2.32
CA ALA A 22 8.07 15.33 1.68
C ALA A 22 8.44 15.19 0.18
N HIS A 23 8.78 13.98 -0.28
CA HIS A 23 9.48 13.81 -1.56
C HIS A 23 8.64 13.22 -2.68
N ALA A 24 7.56 12.48 -2.36
CA ALA A 24 6.70 11.91 -3.39
C ALA A 24 5.73 12.97 -3.91
N GLU A 25 5.45 12.98 -5.22
CA GLU A 25 4.49 13.89 -5.85
C GLU A 25 3.09 13.74 -5.23
N GLY A 26 2.71 12.52 -4.90
CA GLY A 26 1.55 12.20 -4.08
C GLY A 26 1.95 11.44 -2.82
N SER A 27 1.46 11.86 -1.65
CA SER A 27 1.72 11.16 -0.39
C SER A 27 0.57 11.28 0.59
N ILE A 28 0.11 10.16 1.13
CA ILE A 28 -0.89 10.10 2.19
C ILE A 28 -0.52 9.09 3.27
N LEU A 29 -0.97 9.35 4.49
CA LEU A 29 -1.17 8.34 5.53
C LEU A 29 -2.68 8.11 5.66
N ILE A 30 -3.13 6.88 5.39
CA ILE A 30 -4.53 6.47 5.56
C ILE A 30 -4.67 5.54 6.77
N GLU A 31 -5.69 5.79 7.58
CA GLU A 31 -5.93 5.09 8.84
C GLU A 31 -7.36 4.56 8.87
N PHE A 32 -7.54 3.26 9.13
CA PHE A 32 -8.82 2.59 9.35
C PHE A 32 -8.82 1.97 10.75
N GLY A 33 -9.15 2.77 11.77
CA GLY A 33 -8.82 2.43 13.16
C GLY A 33 -7.31 2.20 13.31
N ASP A 34 -6.91 1.04 13.82
CA ASP A 34 -5.49 0.72 14.03
C ASP A 34 -4.72 0.32 12.76
N THR A 35 -5.41 0.09 11.64
CA THR A 35 -4.75 -0.19 10.36
C THR A 35 -4.24 1.11 9.77
N LYS A 36 -2.92 1.27 9.65
CA LYS A 36 -2.28 2.45 9.07
C LYS A 36 -1.45 2.07 7.86
N VAL A 37 -1.60 2.79 6.76
CA VAL A 37 -0.87 2.56 5.51
C VAL A 37 -0.35 3.89 4.99
N ILE A 38 0.95 3.94 4.68
CA ILE A 38 1.55 5.04 3.92
C ILE A 38 1.39 4.70 2.44
N CYS A 39 0.78 5.57 1.67
CA CYS A 39 0.66 5.43 0.23
C CYS A 39 1.37 6.60 -0.44
N THR A 40 2.35 6.30 -1.30
CA THR A 40 3.07 7.29 -2.10
C THR A 40 2.82 7.02 -3.58
N ALA A 41 2.67 8.08 -4.35
CA ALA A 41 2.61 8.05 -5.81
C ALA A 41 3.81 8.81 -6.36
N THR A 42 4.54 8.17 -7.27
CA THR A 42 5.70 8.72 -7.95
C THR A 42 5.47 8.69 -9.45
N VAL A 43 5.89 9.73 -10.15
CA VAL A 43 5.83 9.80 -11.61
C VAL A 43 7.22 9.55 -12.17
N GLU A 44 7.33 8.54 -13.04
CA GLU A 44 8.57 8.26 -13.76
C GLU A 44 8.36 8.48 -15.26
N GLU A 45 9.36 9.07 -15.92
CA GLU A 45 9.36 9.19 -17.37
C GLU A 45 9.66 7.84 -18.02
N GLY A 46 8.63 7.23 -18.60
CA GLY A 46 8.75 5.99 -19.34
C GLY A 46 7.54 5.08 -19.15
N VAL A 47 7.52 4.00 -19.93
CA VAL A 47 6.49 2.96 -19.83
C VAL A 47 7.15 1.59 -20.00
N PRO A 48 6.52 0.50 -19.51
CA PRO A 48 6.97 -0.85 -19.80
C PRO A 48 7.16 -1.09 -21.30
N ARG A 49 8.13 -1.97 -21.65
CA ARG A 49 8.51 -2.22 -23.05
C ARG A 49 7.34 -2.56 -23.97
N PHE A 50 6.35 -3.28 -23.45
CA PHE A 50 5.16 -3.69 -24.21
C PHE A 50 4.18 -2.55 -24.51
N LEU A 51 4.35 -1.36 -23.93
CA LEU A 51 3.55 -0.15 -24.19
C LEU A 51 4.32 0.95 -24.95
N LYS A 52 5.61 0.74 -25.21
CA LYS A 52 6.45 1.74 -25.88
C LYS A 52 5.89 2.08 -27.27
N GLY A 53 5.72 3.38 -27.55
CA GLY A 53 5.22 3.87 -28.83
C GLY A 53 3.70 3.82 -29.01
N GLN A 54 2.94 3.36 -28.01
CA GLN A 54 1.47 3.26 -28.11
C GLN A 54 0.72 4.51 -27.62
N GLY A 55 1.42 5.52 -27.08
CA GLY A 55 0.79 6.73 -26.53
C GLY A 55 -0.07 6.48 -25.29
N LYS A 56 0.14 5.37 -24.57
CA LYS A 56 -0.58 5.01 -23.34
C LYS A 56 0.32 5.16 -22.12
N GLY A 57 -0.26 5.57 -20.99
CA GLY A 57 0.40 5.52 -19.67
C GLY A 57 0.32 4.15 -19.01
N TRP A 58 0.99 4.00 -17.86
CA TRP A 58 0.99 2.78 -17.07
C TRP A 58 0.96 3.10 -15.57
N VAL A 59 0.27 2.25 -14.79
CA VAL A 59 0.28 2.30 -13.33
C VAL A 59 0.72 0.93 -12.83
N THR A 60 1.60 0.92 -11.83
CA THR A 60 2.01 -0.27 -11.10
C THR A 60 2.03 0.04 -9.62
N ALA A 61 2.03 -1.00 -8.78
CA ALA A 61 2.08 -0.84 -7.34
C ALA A 61 3.08 -1.79 -6.70
N GLU A 62 3.67 -1.31 -5.61
CA GLU A 62 4.45 -2.14 -4.69
C GLU A 62 3.78 -2.12 -3.32
N TYR A 63 3.61 -3.31 -2.75
CA TYR A 63 3.11 -3.49 -1.39
C TYR A 63 4.21 -4.06 -0.50
N GLY A 64 4.28 -3.58 0.73
CA GLY A 64 5.18 -4.10 1.73
C GLY A 64 4.65 -3.89 3.14
N MET A 65 4.93 -4.85 4.02
CA MET A 65 4.64 -4.73 5.45
C MET A 65 5.93 -4.57 6.24
N LEU A 66 5.96 -3.60 7.15
CA LEU A 66 7.06 -3.46 8.09
C LEU A 66 7.09 -4.65 9.06
N PRO A 67 8.27 -5.16 9.47
CA PRO A 67 8.41 -6.32 10.37
C PRO A 67 7.56 -6.31 11.66
N ARG A 68 7.11 -5.14 12.14
CA ARG A 68 6.30 -4.96 13.36
C ARG A 68 4.96 -4.27 13.08
N SER A 69 4.41 -4.42 11.87
CA SER A 69 3.04 -3.98 11.57
C SER A 69 1.96 -4.96 12.04
N THR A 70 2.35 -6.16 12.50
CA THR A 70 1.46 -7.21 13.04
C THR A 70 1.76 -7.50 14.51
N HIS A 71 0.87 -8.22 15.19
CA HIS A 71 1.05 -8.61 16.61
C HIS A 71 2.39 -9.33 16.85
N THR A 72 2.75 -10.27 15.98
CA THR A 72 4.04 -10.96 15.98
C THR A 72 4.99 -10.33 14.97
N ARG A 73 6.31 -10.42 15.22
CA ARG A 73 7.31 -9.91 14.28
C ARG A 73 7.40 -10.82 13.06
N MET A 74 7.30 -10.25 11.86
CA MET A 74 7.61 -10.94 10.61
C MET A 74 9.05 -10.68 10.16
N ARG A 75 9.65 -11.60 9.40
CA ARG A 75 10.96 -11.36 8.78
C ARG A 75 10.80 -10.36 7.64
N ARG A 76 11.82 -9.52 7.43
CA ARG A 76 11.86 -8.60 6.29
C ARG A 76 12.01 -9.42 5.01
N GLU A 77 11.16 -9.17 4.00
CA GLU A 77 11.19 -9.93 2.75
C GLU A 77 12.54 -9.77 2.01
N ALA A 78 13.12 -8.57 2.02
CA ALA A 78 14.46 -8.33 1.48
C ALA A 78 15.54 -9.23 2.12
N ALA A 79 15.44 -9.52 3.42
CA ALA A 79 16.37 -10.41 4.12
C ALA A 79 16.08 -11.90 3.84
N SER A 80 14.94 -12.22 3.24
CA SER A 80 14.52 -13.59 2.91
C SER A 80 14.82 -13.97 1.45
N GLY A 81 15.33 -13.03 0.64
CA GLY A 81 15.73 -13.25 -0.75
C GLY A 81 14.57 -13.37 -1.75
N LYS A 82 13.31 -13.31 -1.29
CA LYS A 82 12.13 -13.35 -2.16
C LYS A 82 10.92 -12.67 -1.52
N GLN A 83 10.07 -12.09 -2.36
CA GLN A 83 8.75 -11.59 -1.96
C GLN A 83 7.81 -12.75 -1.66
N SER A 84 6.90 -12.57 -0.69
CA SER A 84 5.88 -13.58 -0.40
C SER A 84 4.79 -13.59 -1.47
N GLY A 85 4.10 -14.73 -1.62
CA GLY A 85 2.97 -14.85 -2.57
C GLY A 85 1.87 -13.83 -2.29
N ARG A 86 1.57 -13.58 -1.01
CA ARG A 86 0.59 -12.55 -0.58
C ARG A 86 1.00 -11.14 -0.99
N THR A 87 2.28 -10.80 -0.88
CA THR A 87 2.78 -9.49 -1.33
C THR A 87 2.58 -9.31 -2.83
N LEU A 88 2.93 -10.32 -3.64
CA LEU A 88 2.73 -10.28 -5.09
C LEU A 88 1.26 -10.18 -5.48
N GLU A 89 0.37 -10.90 -4.78
CA GLU A 89 -1.07 -10.85 -5.00
C GLU A 89 -1.64 -9.45 -4.70
N ILE A 90 -1.27 -8.85 -3.56
CA ILE A 90 -1.76 -7.53 -3.18
C ILE A 90 -1.22 -6.44 -4.14
N SER A 91 0.06 -6.50 -4.53
CA SER A 91 0.60 -5.55 -5.51
C SER A 91 -0.16 -5.57 -6.84
N ARG A 92 -0.55 -6.77 -7.31
CA ARG A 92 -1.37 -6.95 -8.53
C ARG A 92 -2.84 -6.57 -8.36
N LEU A 93 -3.35 -6.54 -7.13
CA LEU A 93 -4.71 -6.11 -6.85
C LEU A 93 -4.84 -4.58 -6.87
N ILE A 94 -3.77 -3.87 -6.47
CA ILE A 94 -3.78 -2.41 -6.37
C ILE A 94 -3.73 -1.75 -7.75
N ALA A 95 -3.02 -2.34 -8.71
CA ALA A 95 -2.78 -1.77 -10.05
C ALA A 95 -3.37 -2.63 -11.18
#